data_AF-A0A5A9F944-F1
#
_entry.id   AF-A0A5A9F944-F1
#
_cell.length_a   1.000
_cell.length_b   1.000
_cell.length_c   1.000
_cell.angle_alpha   90.00
_cell.angle_beta   90.00
_cell.angle_gamma   90.00
#
_symmetry.space_group_name_H-M   'P 1'
#
loop_
_entity.id
_entity.type
_entity.pdbx_description
1 polymer ?
#
loop_
_entity_poly.entity_id
_entity_poly.type
_entity_poly.pdbx_seq_one_letter_code
_entity_poly.pdbx_strand_id
1 'polypeptide(L)'
;MKASAVFAATDGTHGNELWGTDGRRAFLLRDMAPGSASSEPAEFVELNGRVLFSADDGVHGRELWSTDGTPAGTRLVADISPGGEGSSPMSLTVVDGQVFFQANDGQHGAELWVSDGTAAGTHMVKDIGGPMTGVYPYNLTAVGDELFFSATDSEHGRALWRSDGTEAGTMLVKDFYPGPFDPPVPLPIFPAHFTAVDDQLFLTAWDGAGSYSQLWVTDGTEEGTVRLYDGLGDNPRIGRPVVLTAVEDTLFFNRGEDLWKSDGTPEGTVLVKDFPSAGFSLPSRFSAFGDRIALVASNGEHGAELWISDGTAQGTRMVKDIAPGGEGSGIGDFTVVDELLFFTADDGIHGRGLWMSDGTEAGTRMVTDRSHDTTWTQPTNLRAVGDSLYFSATDANQAVALFRLDSDRGEVTQLASTQPISLLYGTLQIAGV
;
A
#
# COMPACT_ATOMS: atom_id res chain seq x y z
N MET A 1 14.20 -0.87 27.04
CA MET A 1 14.62 -0.63 25.64
C MET A 1 13.42 -0.05 24.91
N LYS A 2 13.63 0.91 24.02
CA LYS A 2 12.58 1.49 23.18
C LYS A 2 12.91 1.13 21.73
N ALA A 3 11.94 0.61 21.00
CA ALA A 3 12.07 0.33 19.57
C ALA A 3 11.97 1.63 18.76
N SER A 4 12.74 1.74 17.68
CA SER A 4 12.60 2.76 16.64
C SER A 4 11.66 2.31 15.52
N ALA A 5 11.46 0.99 15.38
CA ALA A 5 10.45 0.42 14.49
C ALA A 5 9.92 -0.90 15.08
N VAL A 6 8.67 -1.22 14.76
CA VAL A 6 7.97 -2.44 15.20
C VAL A 6 7.45 -3.23 14.01
N PHE A 7 7.43 -4.55 14.14
CA PHE A 7 7.06 -5.48 13.07
C PHE A 7 6.56 -6.81 13.66
N ALA A 8 5.94 -7.63 12.81
CA ALA A 8 5.57 -9.00 13.15
C ALA A 8 6.70 -9.99 12.82
N ALA A 9 7.04 -10.87 13.75
CA ALA A 9 8.03 -11.92 13.52
C ALA A 9 7.89 -13.11 14.46
N THR A 10 8.56 -14.22 14.11
CA THR A 10 8.66 -15.42 14.95
C THR A 10 10.11 -15.88 15.15
N ASP A 11 10.41 -16.34 16.36
CA ASP A 11 11.67 -17.00 16.71
C ASP A 11 11.57 -18.54 16.76
N GLY A 12 10.41 -19.09 16.38
CA GLY A 12 10.12 -20.52 16.46
C GLY A 12 9.75 -21.04 17.86
N THR A 13 9.74 -20.17 18.88
CA THR A 13 9.36 -20.51 20.26
C THR A 13 8.13 -19.73 20.75
N HIS A 14 8.00 -18.46 20.39
CA HIS A 14 6.91 -17.57 20.83
C HIS A 14 5.78 -17.41 19.81
N GLY A 15 5.73 -18.22 18.74
CA GLY A 15 4.83 -17.95 17.59
C GLY A 15 5.12 -16.61 16.90
N ASN A 16 4.17 -16.07 16.12
CA ASN A 16 4.29 -14.80 15.43
C ASN A 16 3.74 -13.65 16.30
N GLU A 17 4.64 -12.81 16.78
CA GLU A 17 4.38 -11.83 17.85
C GLU A 17 4.84 -10.41 17.47
N LEU A 18 4.69 -9.48 18.40
CA LEU A 18 5.16 -8.10 18.24
C LEU A 18 6.64 -8.00 18.59
N TRP A 19 7.45 -7.64 17.58
CA TRP A 19 8.88 -7.40 17.70
C TRP A 19 9.21 -5.93 17.51
N GLY A 20 10.34 -5.52 18.08
CA GLY A 20 10.90 -4.19 17.91
C GLY A 20 12.36 -4.26 17.48
N THR A 21 12.85 -3.19 16.86
CA THR A 21 14.29 -3.00 16.60
C THR A 21 14.76 -1.64 17.10
N ASP A 22 16.03 -1.56 17.53
CA ASP A 22 16.74 -0.32 17.84
C ASP A 22 17.64 0.15 16.68
N GLY A 23 17.45 -0.42 15.48
CA GLY A 23 18.26 -0.18 14.30
C GLY A 23 19.57 -0.99 14.25
N ARG A 24 19.91 -1.73 15.31
CA ARG A 24 21.10 -2.62 15.37
C ARG A 24 20.73 -4.08 15.56
N ARG A 25 19.64 -4.35 16.28
CA ARG A 25 19.12 -5.70 16.50
C ARG A 25 17.61 -5.69 16.65
N ALA A 26 17.00 -6.84 16.47
CA ALA A 26 15.63 -7.11 16.84
C ALA A 26 15.52 -7.67 18.27
N PHE A 27 14.36 -7.48 18.88
CA PHE A 27 13.99 -8.08 20.16
C PHE A 27 12.48 -8.26 20.25
N LEU A 28 12.04 -9.33 20.93
CA LEU A 28 10.62 -9.55 21.24
C LEU A 28 10.14 -8.37 22.09
N LEU A 29 9.21 -7.59 21.55
CA LEU A 29 8.67 -6.42 22.25
C LEU A 29 7.59 -6.86 23.23
N ARG A 30 6.73 -7.79 22.80
CA ARG A 30 5.73 -8.42 23.66
C ARG A 30 5.31 -9.77 23.10
N ASP A 31 5.33 -10.78 23.97
CA ASP A 31 4.58 -12.04 23.78
C ASP A 31 3.12 -11.75 24.15
N MET A 32 2.30 -11.42 23.15
CA MET A 32 0.91 -11.06 23.34
C MET A 32 0.02 -12.28 23.50
N ALA A 33 0.28 -13.35 22.73
CA ALA A 33 -0.37 -14.64 22.85
C ALA A 33 0.61 -15.67 23.46
N PRO A 34 0.55 -15.95 24.77
CA PRO A 34 1.62 -16.64 25.48
C PRO A 34 2.02 -18.01 24.92
N GLY A 35 3.32 -18.27 24.90
CA GLY A 35 3.88 -19.57 24.50
C GLY A 35 3.99 -19.69 22.99
N SER A 36 3.63 -20.84 22.41
CA SER A 36 3.73 -21.05 20.96
C SER A 36 2.52 -20.56 20.16
N ALA A 37 1.57 -19.88 20.82
CA ALA A 37 0.45 -19.23 20.15
C ALA A 37 0.97 -18.02 19.36
N SER A 38 0.17 -17.48 18.45
CA SER A 38 0.56 -16.32 17.63
C SER A 38 -0.48 -15.23 17.77
N SER A 39 -0.05 -14.01 18.07
CA SER A 39 -0.90 -12.83 18.08
C SER A 39 -1.09 -12.19 16.70
N GLU A 40 -0.25 -12.59 15.74
CA GLU A 40 -0.29 -12.15 14.35
C GLU A 40 -0.48 -10.63 14.17
N PRO A 41 0.41 -9.78 14.70
CA PRO A 41 0.28 -8.34 14.54
C PRO A 41 0.28 -7.92 13.07
N ALA A 42 -0.59 -6.98 12.72
CA ALA A 42 -0.73 -6.50 11.35
C ALA A 42 -1.27 -5.07 11.26
N GLU A 43 -1.33 -4.51 10.04
CA GLU A 43 -1.95 -3.20 9.77
C GLU A 43 -1.29 -2.03 10.53
N PHE A 44 0.04 -2.04 10.64
CA PHE A 44 0.75 -1.02 11.41
C PHE A 44 0.63 0.38 10.79
N VAL A 45 0.26 1.36 11.60
CA VAL A 45 0.27 2.79 11.23
C VAL A 45 0.81 3.64 12.37
N GLU A 46 1.61 4.65 12.04
CA GLU A 46 2.10 5.63 13.02
C GLU A 46 1.03 6.71 13.28
N LEU A 47 0.82 7.04 14.55
CA LEU A 47 -0.08 8.09 15.00
C LEU A 47 0.48 8.73 16.28
N ASN A 48 0.91 9.99 16.17
CA ASN A 48 1.31 10.83 17.30
C ASN A 48 2.40 10.20 18.22
N GLY A 49 3.44 9.60 17.62
CA GLY A 49 4.55 8.94 18.31
C GLY A 49 4.22 7.58 18.91
N ARG A 50 3.17 6.94 18.36
CA ARG A 50 2.74 5.57 18.68
C ARG A 50 2.48 4.83 17.39
N VAL A 51 2.55 3.51 17.44
CA VAL A 51 2.10 2.66 16.35
C VAL A 51 0.81 1.96 16.78
N LEU A 52 -0.23 2.10 15.97
CA LEU A 52 -1.47 1.34 16.08
C LEU A 52 -1.42 0.16 15.11
N PHE A 53 -2.02 -0.96 15.51
CA PHE A 53 -1.98 -2.22 14.76
C PHE A 53 -3.11 -3.14 15.22
N SER A 54 -3.47 -4.15 14.42
CA SER A 54 -4.40 -5.21 14.83
C SER A 54 -3.65 -6.44 15.32
N ALA A 55 -4.13 -7.08 16.38
CA ALA A 55 -3.53 -8.31 16.94
C ALA A 55 -4.52 -9.06 17.84
N ASP A 56 -4.28 -10.36 18.03
CA ASP A 56 -5.07 -11.26 18.89
C ASP A 56 -4.24 -11.69 20.12
N ASP A 57 -4.70 -11.42 21.34
CA ASP A 57 -4.01 -11.85 22.56
C ASP A 57 -4.48 -13.22 23.09
N GLY A 58 -5.35 -13.90 22.35
CA GLY A 58 -5.98 -15.16 22.72
C GLY A 58 -7.09 -15.02 23.78
N VAL A 59 -7.43 -13.80 24.19
CA VAL A 59 -8.47 -13.51 25.19
C VAL A 59 -9.60 -12.65 24.61
N HIS A 60 -9.24 -11.59 23.87
CA HIS A 60 -10.18 -10.62 23.30
C HIS A 60 -10.37 -10.79 21.78
N GLY A 61 -9.81 -11.84 21.19
CA GLY A 61 -9.75 -11.98 19.73
C GLY A 61 -8.92 -10.87 19.08
N ARG A 62 -9.00 -10.74 17.76
CA ARG A 62 -8.27 -9.70 17.01
C ARG A 62 -8.91 -8.33 17.21
N GLU A 63 -8.19 -7.44 17.88
CA GLU A 63 -8.66 -6.10 18.24
C GLU A 63 -7.62 -5.03 17.89
N LEU A 64 -7.94 -3.76 18.17
CA LEU A 64 -7.04 -2.62 17.94
C LEU A 64 -6.07 -2.45 19.11
N TRP A 65 -4.77 -2.45 18.83
CA TRP A 65 -3.69 -2.29 19.79
C TRP A 65 -2.85 -1.06 19.48
N SER A 66 -2.11 -0.59 20.49
CA SER A 66 -1.14 0.50 20.34
C SER A 66 0.15 0.19 21.08
N THR A 67 1.28 0.72 20.61
CA THR A 67 2.58 0.68 21.29
C THR A 67 3.33 2.00 21.13
N ASP A 68 4.12 2.37 22.14
CA ASP A 68 5.12 3.45 22.05
C ASP A 68 6.54 2.90 21.83
N GLY A 69 6.63 1.65 21.36
CA GLY A 69 7.89 0.93 21.18
C GLY A 69 8.47 0.35 22.46
N THR A 70 7.74 0.39 23.58
CA THR A 70 8.14 -0.27 24.83
C THR A 70 7.12 -1.34 25.26
N PRO A 71 7.55 -2.41 25.97
CA PRO A 71 6.61 -3.43 26.45
C PRO A 71 5.51 -2.86 27.36
N ALA A 72 5.82 -1.84 28.16
CA ALA A 72 4.87 -1.20 29.08
C ALA A 72 3.88 -0.28 28.37
N GLY A 73 4.27 0.30 27.23
CA GLY A 73 3.40 1.15 26.42
C GLY A 73 2.59 0.40 25.36
N THR A 74 2.86 -0.90 25.16
CA THR A 74 2.03 -1.79 24.35
C THR A 74 0.74 -2.15 25.09
N ARG A 75 -0.43 -1.87 24.53
CA ARG A 75 -1.74 -2.13 25.17
C ARG A 75 -2.88 -2.19 24.16
N LEU A 76 -3.95 -2.90 24.54
CA LEU A 76 -5.23 -2.84 23.85
C LEU A 76 -5.74 -1.39 23.86
N VAL A 77 -6.20 -0.91 22.71
CA VAL A 77 -6.80 0.43 22.59
C VAL A 77 -8.26 0.35 23.05
N ALA A 78 -9.03 -0.55 22.45
CA ALA A 78 -10.42 -0.83 22.81
C ALA A 78 -10.73 -2.30 22.51
N ASP A 79 -11.60 -2.90 23.34
CA ASP A 79 -12.24 -4.19 23.09
C ASP A 79 -13.55 -3.92 22.35
N ILE A 80 -13.48 -3.76 21.02
CA ILE A 80 -14.61 -3.30 20.21
C ILE A 80 -15.71 -4.37 20.14
N SER A 81 -15.32 -5.65 20.02
CA SER A 81 -16.22 -6.80 20.02
C SER A 81 -15.90 -7.72 21.20
N PRO A 82 -16.53 -7.50 22.37
CA PRO A 82 -16.17 -8.20 23.59
C PRO A 82 -16.28 -9.73 23.46
N GLY A 83 -15.17 -10.42 23.69
CA GLY A 83 -15.08 -11.89 23.68
C GLY A 83 -13.96 -12.39 22.78
N GLY A 84 -13.90 -13.70 22.53
CA GLY A 84 -12.81 -14.30 21.75
C GLY A 84 -12.98 -14.19 20.22
N GLU A 85 -14.06 -13.59 19.72
CA GLU A 85 -14.26 -13.42 18.27
C GLU A 85 -13.49 -12.21 17.72
N GLY A 86 -13.38 -11.14 18.51
CA GLY A 86 -12.70 -9.90 18.14
C GLY A 86 -13.40 -9.11 17.02
N SER A 87 -12.92 -7.90 16.79
CA SER A 87 -13.49 -6.96 15.81
C SER A 87 -12.79 -6.94 14.45
N SER A 88 -11.65 -7.63 14.33
CA SER A 88 -10.81 -7.72 13.14
C SER A 88 -10.49 -6.38 12.46
N PRO A 89 -9.85 -5.41 13.15
CA PRO A 89 -9.51 -4.12 12.54
C PRO A 89 -8.61 -4.24 11.31
N MET A 90 -8.96 -3.56 10.22
CA MET A 90 -8.20 -3.56 8.97
C MET A 90 -8.24 -2.23 8.23
N SER A 91 -7.32 -2.04 7.27
CA SER A 91 -7.21 -0.81 6.46
C SER A 91 -7.03 0.44 7.31
N LEU A 92 -6.09 0.39 8.27
CA LEU A 92 -5.79 1.52 9.14
C LEU A 92 -5.22 2.69 8.33
N THR A 93 -5.97 3.79 8.25
CA THR A 93 -5.62 5.00 7.50
C THR A 93 -5.65 6.21 8.42
N VAL A 94 -4.54 6.95 8.50
CA VAL A 94 -4.47 8.15 9.33
C VAL A 94 -4.97 9.37 8.55
N VAL A 95 -5.87 10.14 9.18
CA VAL A 95 -6.43 11.39 8.67
C VAL A 95 -6.57 12.35 9.84
N ASP A 96 -6.05 13.58 9.69
CA ASP A 96 -6.10 14.67 10.69
C ASP A 96 -5.87 14.24 12.16
N GLY A 97 -4.81 13.44 12.40
CA GLY A 97 -4.45 13.02 13.76
C GLY A 97 -5.39 11.96 14.38
N GLN A 98 -6.23 11.33 13.57
CA GLN A 98 -7.02 10.15 13.91
C GLN A 98 -6.68 8.98 12.97
N VAL A 99 -6.98 7.75 13.40
CA VAL A 99 -6.96 6.58 12.51
C VAL A 99 -8.40 6.18 12.19
N PHE A 100 -8.67 6.00 10.91
CA PHE A 100 -9.88 5.38 10.39
C PHE A 100 -9.59 3.94 10.03
N PHE A 101 -10.53 3.05 10.29
CA PHE A 101 -10.37 1.63 10.01
C PHE A 101 -11.72 0.95 9.91
N GLN A 102 -11.72 -0.22 9.29
CA GLN A 102 -12.88 -1.11 9.32
C GLN A 102 -12.83 -1.98 10.58
N ALA A 103 -13.95 -2.16 11.28
CA ALA A 103 -14.09 -3.14 12.35
C ALA A 103 -15.55 -3.60 12.54
N ASN A 104 -15.73 -4.78 13.16
CA ASN A 104 -17.06 -5.37 13.43
C ASN A 104 -17.29 -5.56 14.93
N ASP A 105 -18.31 -4.91 15.49
CA ASP A 105 -18.65 -5.00 16.92
C ASP A 105 -19.57 -6.19 17.29
N GLY A 106 -19.84 -7.07 16.33
CA GLY A 106 -20.74 -8.22 16.46
C GLY A 106 -22.23 -7.86 16.37
N GLN A 107 -22.59 -6.58 16.24
CA GLN A 107 -23.97 -6.10 16.17
C GLN A 107 -24.31 -5.47 14.81
N HIS A 108 -23.41 -4.62 14.30
CA HIS A 108 -23.64 -3.83 13.08
C HIS A 108 -22.91 -4.39 11.85
N GLY A 109 -22.11 -5.46 12.01
CA GLY A 109 -21.24 -5.92 10.94
C GLY A 109 -20.00 -5.02 10.81
N ALA A 110 -19.30 -5.11 9.68
CA ALA A 110 -18.06 -4.36 9.47
C ALA A 110 -18.37 -2.91 9.04
N GLU A 111 -18.11 -1.95 9.91
CA GLU A 111 -18.43 -0.54 9.68
C GLU A 111 -17.16 0.33 9.69
N LEU A 112 -17.31 1.62 9.39
CA LEU A 112 -16.22 2.59 9.53
C LEU A 112 -16.09 3.03 10.99
N TRP A 113 -14.90 2.84 11.56
CA TRP A 113 -14.53 3.25 12.91
C TRP A 113 -13.42 4.30 12.86
N VAL A 114 -13.36 5.10 13.92
CA VAL A 114 -12.31 6.09 14.14
C VAL A 114 -11.70 5.92 15.53
N SER A 115 -10.41 6.24 15.69
CA SER A 115 -9.72 6.27 16.98
C SER A 115 -8.64 7.36 17.02
N ASP A 116 -8.39 7.92 18.20
CA ASP A 116 -7.24 8.78 18.50
C ASP A 116 -6.09 7.99 19.20
N GLY A 117 -6.19 6.66 19.26
CA GLY A 117 -5.29 5.79 20.02
C GLY A 117 -5.67 5.59 21.48
N THR A 118 -6.84 6.08 21.91
CA THR A 118 -7.42 5.86 23.23
C THR A 118 -8.76 5.14 23.15
N ALA A 119 -9.11 4.42 24.21
CA ALA A 119 -10.42 3.76 24.31
C ALA A 119 -11.60 4.73 24.21
N ALA A 120 -11.43 5.97 24.72
CA ALA A 120 -12.49 6.97 24.74
C ALA A 120 -12.71 7.63 23.38
N GLY A 121 -11.65 7.75 22.56
CA GLY A 121 -11.74 8.26 21.19
C GLY A 121 -12.12 7.19 20.17
N THR A 122 -12.17 5.90 20.55
CA THR A 122 -12.55 4.80 19.66
C THR A 122 -14.07 4.64 19.57
N HIS A 123 -14.64 4.85 18.39
CA HIS A 123 -16.08 4.67 18.15
C HIS A 123 -16.41 4.44 16.66
N MET A 124 -17.57 3.83 16.41
CA MET A 124 -18.14 3.72 15.06
C MET A 124 -18.56 5.12 14.60
N VAL A 125 -18.19 5.50 13.39
CA VAL A 125 -18.50 6.83 12.85
C VAL A 125 -19.98 6.93 12.47
N LYS A 126 -20.48 5.91 11.79
CA LYS A 126 -21.86 5.81 11.31
C LYS A 126 -22.17 4.36 10.92
N ASP A 127 -23.37 3.90 11.24
CA ASP A 127 -23.93 2.64 10.70
C ASP A 127 -24.44 2.91 9.27
N ILE A 128 -23.62 2.62 8.27
CA ILE A 128 -23.96 2.87 6.86
C ILE A 128 -24.77 1.70 6.28
N GLY A 129 -24.41 0.46 6.63
CA GLY A 129 -25.07 -0.74 6.14
C GLY A 129 -26.48 -0.97 6.71
N GLY A 130 -26.76 -0.41 7.89
CA GLY A 130 -28.03 -0.58 8.58
C GLY A 130 -28.34 -2.06 8.85
N PRO A 131 -29.47 -2.61 8.37
CA PRO A 131 -29.80 -4.03 8.59
C PRO A 131 -28.97 -5.00 7.74
N MET A 132 -28.12 -4.52 6.82
CA MET A 132 -27.27 -5.38 6.00
C MET A 132 -26.07 -5.89 6.79
N THR A 133 -25.86 -7.20 6.85
CA THR A 133 -24.64 -7.77 7.41
C THR A 133 -23.56 -7.90 6.34
N GLY A 134 -22.33 -7.47 6.65
CA GLY A 134 -21.17 -7.65 5.76
C GLY A 134 -21.02 -6.59 4.68
N VAL A 135 -21.44 -5.36 4.96
CA VAL A 135 -20.91 -4.17 4.27
C VAL A 135 -19.47 -4.01 4.72
N TYR A 136 -18.58 -3.60 3.83
CA TYR A 136 -17.16 -3.43 4.13
C TYR A 136 -16.77 -2.09 3.52
N PRO A 137 -16.40 -1.06 4.31
CA PRO A 137 -15.71 0.08 3.73
C PRO A 137 -14.40 -0.41 3.11
N TYR A 138 -14.21 -0.11 1.84
CA TYR A 138 -13.00 -0.42 1.08
C TYR A 138 -12.30 0.85 0.59
N ASN A 139 -11.03 0.74 0.25
CA ASN A 139 -10.23 1.81 -0.36
C ASN A 139 -10.14 3.08 0.51
N LEU A 140 -10.01 2.94 1.84
CA LEU A 140 -9.85 4.06 2.77
C LEU A 140 -8.62 4.90 2.37
N THR A 141 -8.87 6.12 1.90
CA THR A 141 -7.86 7.01 1.32
C THR A 141 -8.00 8.40 1.94
N ALA A 142 -6.92 8.87 2.55
CA ALA A 142 -6.83 10.24 3.07
C ALA A 142 -6.71 11.24 1.92
N VAL A 143 -7.50 12.31 1.94
CA VAL A 143 -7.42 13.45 1.01
C VAL A 143 -7.59 14.72 1.84
N GLY A 144 -6.51 15.50 2.00
CA GLY A 144 -6.52 16.61 2.95
C GLY A 144 -6.84 16.14 4.38
N ASP A 145 -7.90 16.70 4.96
CA ASP A 145 -8.44 16.38 6.29
C ASP A 145 -9.66 15.42 6.24
N GLU A 146 -10.05 14.94 5.07
CA GLU A 146 -11.16 14.02 4.89
C GLU A 146 -10.69 12.60 4.52
N LEU A 147 -11.48 11.60 4.94
CA LEU A 147 -11.35 10.24 4.46
C LEU A 147 -12.33 10.01 3.31
N PHE A 148 -11.84 9.47 2.20
CA PHE A 148 -12.68 8.91 1.13
C PHE A 148 -12.65 7.38 1.15
N PHE A 149 -13.80 6.76 0.90
CA PHE A 149 -13.93 5.31 0.89
C PHE A 149 -15.12 4.88 0.03
N SER A 150 -15.15 3.61 -0.37
CA SER A 150 -16.33 3.00 -0.98
C SER A 150 -17.08 2.20 0.07
N ALA A 151 -18.39 2.40 0.19
CA ALA A 151 -19.25 1.66 1.11
C ALA A 151 -20.59 1.31 0.43
N THR A 152 -21.29 0.33 1.00
CA THR A 152 -22.58 -0.13 0.50
C THR A 152 -23.69 0.23 1.46
N ASP A 153 -24.76 0.86 0.98
CA ASP A 153 -25.97 1.05 1.76
C ASP A 153 -27.18 0.40 1.08
N SER A 154 -28.33 0.41 1.78
CA SER A 154 -29.55 -0.23 1.29
C SER A 154 -30.29 0.52 0.16
N GLU A 155 -29.88 1.74 -0.17
CA GLU A 155 -30.55 2.61 -1.14
C GLU A 155 -29.76 2.75 -2.46
N HIS A 156 -28.44 2.80 -2.36
CA HIS A 156 -27.49 3.17 -3.41
C HIS A 156 -26.54 2.03 -3.82
N GLY A 157 -26.61 0.86 -3.18
CA GLY A 157 -25.62 -0.18 -3.45
C GLY A 157 -24.21 0.32 -3.08
N ARG A 158 -23.17 -0.10 -3.82
CA ARG A 158 -21.80 0.36 -3.53
C ARG A 158 -21.50 1.71 -4.18
N ALA A 159 -21.28 2.73 -3.35
CA ALA A 159 -21.07 4.10 -3.78
C ALA A 159 -19.80 4.73 -3.18
N LEU A 160 -19.48 5.95 -3.61
CA LEU A 160 -18.38 6.75 -3.07
C LEU A 160 -18.87 7.59 -1.90
N TRP A 161 -18.16 7.53 -0.78
CA TRP A 161 -18.44 8.22 0.47
C TRP A 161 -17.22 9.01 0.93
N ARG A 162 -17.49 9.99 1.78
CA ARG A 162 -16.47 10.69 2.56
C ARG A 162 -16.84 10.80 4.03
N SER A 163 -15.85 11.06 4.88
CA SER A 163 -16.03 11.27 6.31
C SER A 163 -14.97 12.21 6.88
N ASP A 164 -15.38 13.07 7.81
CA ASP A 164 -14.52 13.89 8.68
C ASP A 164 -14.32 13.23 10.07
N GLY A 165 -14.76 11.98 10.25
CA GLY A 165 -14.73 11.29 11.55
C GLY A 165 -15.98 11.46 12.39
N THR A 166 -16.97 12.23 11.92
CA THR A 166 -18.27 12.40 12.59
C THR A 166 -19.41 11.76 11.81
N GLU A 167 -20.48 11.37 12.50
CA GLU A 167 -21.69 10.86 11.86
C GLU A 167 -22.28 11.87 10.86
N ALA A 168 -22.25 13.16 11.20
CA ALA A 168 -22.81 14.24 10.41
C ALA A 168 -21.97 14.53 9.15
N GLY A 169 -20.64 14.50 9.25
CA GLY A 169 -19.74 14.68 8.11
C GLY A 169 -19.54 13.41 7.27
N THR A 170 -20.16 12.29 7.67
CA THR A 170 -20.13 11.05 6.88
C THR A 170 -21.26 11.02 5.86
N MET A 171 -20.91 11.33 4.61
CA MET A 171 -21.85 11.63 3.54
C MET A 171 -21.54 10.85 2.25
N LEU A 172 -22.60 10.52 1.53
CA LEU A 172 -22.53 10.04 0.15
C LEU A 172 -21.98 11.17 -0.73
N VAL A 173 -20.96 10.87 -1.53
CA VAL A 173 -20.41 11.79 -2.53
C VAL A 173 -21.09 11.54 -3.88
N LYS A 174 -21.10 10.28 -4.32
CA LYS A 174 -21.71 9.90 -5.59
C LYS A 174 -22.09 8.43 -5.63
N ASP A 175 -23.33 8.18 -6.02
CA ASP A 175 -23.79 6.90 -6.52
C ASP A 175 -23.55 6.84 -8.04
N PHE A 176 -22.64 5.98 -8.47
CA PHE A 176 -22.32 5.81 -9.89
C PHE A 176 -23.35 4.95 -10.62
N TYR A 177 -24.11 4.13 -9.91
CA TYR A 177 -25.10 3.24 -10.51
C TYR A 177 -26.38 3.19 -9.66
N PRO A 178 -27.34 4.09 -9.95
CA PRO A 178 -28.53 4.28 -9.12
C PRO A 178 -29.30 2.99 -8.81
N GLY A 179 -29.43 2.70 -7.52
CA GLY A 179 -30.31 1.68 -6.98
C GLY A 179 -29.66 0.78 -5.94
N PRO A 180 -30.46 -0.07 -5.26
CA PRO A 180 -30.01 -0.78 -4.06
C PRO A 180 -29.12 -2.00 -4.36
N PHE A 181 -28.88 -2.31 -5.62
CA PHE A 181 -28.13 -3.51 -6.02
C PHE A 181 -27.15 -3.21 -7.13
N ASP A 182 -25.91 -3.57 -6.86
CA ASP A 182 -24.89 -3.74 -7.87
C ASP A 182 -25.35 -4.79 -8.90
N PRO A 183 -25.28 -4.53 -10.22
CA PRO A 183 -25.70 -5.50 -11.21
C PRO A 183 -24.86 -6.77 -11.06
N PRO A 184 -25.44 -7.97 -11.28
CA PRO A 184 -24.70 -9.23 -11.22
C PRO A 184 -23.83 -9.37 -12.48
N VAL A 185 -22.83 -8.50 -12.62
CA VAL A 185 -21.85 -8.51 -13.70
C VAL A 185 -20.52 -9.07 -13.20
N PRO A 186 -19.81 -9.86 -14.01
CA PRO A 186 -18.58 -10.54 -13.62
C PRO A 186 -17.35 -9.61 -13.55
N LEU A 187 -17.53 -8.29 -13.41
CA LEU A 187 -16.44 -7.31 -13.46
C LEU A 187 -16.55 -6.31 -12.30
N PRO A 188 -15.41 -5.86 -11.71
CA PRO A 188 -15.42 -4.81 -10.69
C PRO A 188 -15.78 -3.46 -11.36
N ILE A 189 -17.03 -3.07 -11.22
CA ILE A 189 -17.63 -1.84 -11.76
C ILE A 189 -17.77 -0.73 -10.70
N PHE A 190 -17.31 -1.02 -9.48
CA PHE A 190 -17.46 -0.14 -8.32
C PHE A 190 -16.37 0.93 -8.26
N PRO A 191 -16.60 2.03 -7.52
CA PRO A 191 -15.53 2.96 -7.18
C PRO A 191 -14.36 2.20 -6.52
N ALA A 192 -13.19 2.29 -7.14
CA ALA A 192 -11.97 1.57 -6.77
C ALA A 192 -10.73 2.35 -7.24
N HIS A 193 -9.54 1.88 -6.82
CA HIS A 193 -8.25 2.51 -7.12
C HIS A 193 -8.21 3.98 -6.71
N PHE A 194 -8.49 4.25 -5.43
CA PHE A 194 -8.49 5.61 -4.90
C PHE A 194 -7.05 6.12 -4.82
N THR A 195 -6.81 7.34 -5.27
CA THR A 195 -5.50 7.98 -5.23
C THR A 195 -5.68 9.47 -4.99
N ALA A 196 -5.18 9.94 -3.86
CA ALA A 196 -5.14 11.36 -3.55
C ALA A 196 -4.06 12.04 -4.41
N VAL A 197 -4.39 13.18 -5.00
CA VAL A 197 -3.47 14.09 -5.68
C VAL A 197 -3.86 15.49 -5.21
N ASP A 198 -2.97 16.14 -4.47
CA ASP A 198 -3.29 17.34 -3.69
C ASP A 198 -4.58 17.15 -2.86
N ASP A 199 -5.53 18.09 -2.98
CA ASP A 199 -6.82 18.08 -2.27
C ASP A 199 -7.93 17.36 -3.06
N GLN A 200 -7.57 16.57 -4.09
CA GLN A 200 -8.53 15.84 -4.92
C GLN A 200 -8.35 14.34 -4.82
N LEU A 201 -9.45 13.62 -5.01
CA LEU A 201 -9.43 12.17 -5.19
C LEU A 201 -9.59 11.80 -6.66
N PHE A 202 -8.64 11.03 -7.18
CA PHE A 202 -8.80 10.29 -8.41
C PHE A 202 -9.26 8.87 -8.12
N LEU A 203 -10.16 8.36 -8.95
CA LEU A 203 -10.68 7.00 -8.81
C LEU A 203 -11.13 6.41 -10.15
N THR A 204 -11.37 5.11 -10.13
CA THR A 204 -12.02 4.39 -11.23
C THR A 204 -13.42 3.94 -10.82
N ALA A 205 -14.43 4.18 -11.64
CA ALA A 205 -15.81 3.76 -11.38
C ALA A 205 -16.57 3.56 -12.70
N TRP A 206 -17.60 2.72 -12.72
CA TRP A 206 -18.48 2.56 -13.89
C TRP A 206 -19.84 3.17 -13.62
N ASP A 207 -20.26 4.06 -14.50
CA ASP A 207 -21.51 4.84 -14.41
C ASP A 207 -22.71 4.18 -15.14
N GLY A 208 -22.61 2.91 -15.52
CA GLY A 208 -23.60 2.23 -16.36
C GLY A 208 -23.43 2.46 -17.86
N ALA A 209 -22.50 3.33 -18.30
CA ALA A 209 -22.23 3.60 -19.71
C ALA A 209 -20.93 2.94 -20.19
N GLY A 210 -20.94 2.38 -21.40
CA GLY A 210 -19.79 1.67 -21.97
C GLY A 210 -19.53 0.33 -21.29
N SER A 211 -18.41 -0.31 -21.63
CA SER A 211 -18.10 -1.68 -21.19
C SER A 211 -17.21 -1.79 -19.94
N TYR A 212 -16.61 -0.70 -19.47
CA TYR A 212 -15.60 -0.72 -18.39
C TYR A 212 -15.64 0.54 -17.51
N SER A 213 -15.03 0.45 -16.32
CA SER A 213 -14.83 1.56 -15.38
C SER A 213 -13.99 2.67 -16.00
N GLN A 214 -14.33 3.93 -15.73
CA GLN A 214 -13.68 5.11 -16.30
C GLN A 214 -12.89 5.85 -15.23
N LEU A 215 -12.01 6.78 -15.64
CA LEU A 215 -11.25 7.63 -14.72
C LEU A 215 -12.09 8.85 -14.34
N TRP A 216 -12.21 9.09 -13.04
CA TRP A 216 -12.94 10.19 -12.44
C TRP A 216 -12.01 10.96 -11.49
N VAL A 217 -12.34 12.23 -11.27
CA VAL A 217 -11.83 13.04 -10.18
C VAL A 217 -12.99 13.59 -9.38
N THR A 218 -12.77 13.85 -8.09
CA THR A 218 -13.74 14.50 -7.21
C THR A 218 -13.06 15.41 -6.20
N ASP A 219 -13.78 16.46 -5.81
CA ASP A 219 -13.48 17.35 -4.70
C ASP A 219 -14.29 17.01 -3.43
N GLY A 220 -14.97 15.86 -3.41
CA GLY A 220 -15.87 15.47 -2.31
C GLY A 220 -17.33 15.87 -2.50
N THR A 221 -17.68 16.54 -3.59
CA THR A 221 -19.07 16.88 -3.92
C THR A 221 -19.58 16.12 -5.13
N GLU A 222 -20.91 15.93 -5.23
CA GLU A 222 -21.52 15.29 -6.39
C GLU A 222 -21.25 16.08 -7.69
N GLU A 223 -21.34 17.42 -7.63
CA GLU A 223 -21.11 18.34 -8.75
C GLU A 223 -19.65 18.35 -9.20
N GLY A 224 -18.70 18.34 -8.25
CA GLY A 224 -17.27 18.27 -8.52
C GLY A 224 -16.76 16.88 -8.86
N THR A 225 -17.62 15.85 -8.81
CA THR A 225 -17.26 14.49 -9.25
C THR A 225 -17.48 14.34 -10.76
N VAL A 226 -16.39 14.55 -11.51
CA VAL A 226 -16.40 14.65 -12.97
C VAL A 226 -15.58 13.53 -13.62
N ARG A 227 -16.06 13.08 -14.78
CA ARG A 227 -15.37 12.09 -15.61
C ARG A 227 -14.26 12.80 -16.38
N LEU A 228 -13.03 12.31 -16.26
CA LEU A 228 -11.89 12.90 -16.92
C LEU A 228 -11.66 12.36 -18.32
N TYR A 229 -12.07 11.12 -18.55
CA TYR A 229 -11.77 10.46 -19.80
C TYR A 229 -12.84 9.44 -20.19
N ASP A 230 -13.38 9.61 -21.39
CA ASP A 230 -14.50 8.80 -21.88
C ASP A 230 -14.07 7.48 -22.55
N GLY A 231 -12.77 7.26 -22.75
CA GLY A 231 -12.27 6.36 -23.78
C GLY A 231 -11.61 5.08 -23.31
N LEU A 232 -12.20 4.29 -22.41
CA LEU A 232 -11.82 2.87 -22.32
C LEU A 232 -12.49 2.11 -23.48
N GLY A 233 -12.00 2.36 -24.70
CA GLY A 233 -12.55 1.81 -25.94
C GLY A 233 -12.71 0.29 -25.91
N ASP A 234 -13.52 -0.23 -26.84
CA ASP A 234 -14.12 -1.57 -26.88
C ASP A 234 -13.18 -2.79 -26.83
N ASN A 235 -11.89 -2.65 -26.50
CA ASN A 235 -10.93 -3.74 -26.35
C ASN A 235 -10.89 -4.25 -24.89
N PRO A 236 -11.44 -5.44 -24.60
CA PRO A 236 -11.55 -6.01 -23.25
C PRO A 236 -10.24 -6.36 -22.54
N ARG A 237 -9.10 -6.25 -23.23
CA ARG A 237 -7.81 -6.79 -22.75
C ARG A 237 -6.70 -5.76 -22.56
N ILE A 238 -6.91 -4.49 -22.97
CA ILE A 238 -5.82 -3.49 -23.10
C ILE A 238 -6.28 -2.05 -22.75
N GLY A 239 -7.38 -1.84 -22.01
CA GLY A 239 -7.95 -0.50 -21.80
C GLY A 239 -7.97 0.03 -20.37
N ARG A 240 -7.82 -0.82 -19.34
CA ARG A 240 -8.11 -0.42 -17.95
C ARG A 240 -6.93 0.33 -17.32
N PRO A 241 -7.14 1.47 -16.65
CA PRO A 241 -6.21 1.92 -15.63
C PRO A 241 -6.22 0.91 -14.50
N VAL A 242 -5.08 0.25 -14.34
CA VAL A 242 -4.86 -0.76 -13.29
C VAL A 242 -4.03 -0.15 -12.17
N VAL A 243 -3.24 0.87 -12.48
CA VAL A 243 -2.36 1.55 -11.54
C VAL A 243 -2.59 3.04 -11.67
N LEU A 244 -2.92 3.66 -10.54
CA LEU A 244 -2.98 5.10 -10.35
C LEU A 244 -1.83 5.48 -9.40
N THR A 245 -1.08 6.51 -9.72
CA THR A 245 0.07 6.94 -8.91
C THR A 245 0.18 8.45 -8.96
N ALA A 246 0.04 9.09 -7.80
CA ALA A 246 0.27 10.51 -7.64
C ALA A 246 1.78 10.80 -7.69
N VAL A 247 2.17 11.82 -8.45
CA VAL A 247 3.50 12.44 -8.41
C VAL A 247 3.27 13.94 -8.38
N GLU A 248 3.53 14.55 -7.22
CA GLU A 248 3.17 15.94 -6.95
C GLU A 248 1.69 16.20 -7.27
N ASP A 249 1.40 17.18 -8.14
CA ASP A 249 0.07 17.60 -8.58
C ASP A 249 -0.50 16.78 -9.75
N THR A 250 0.22 15.74 -10.16
CA THR A 250 -0.08 15.00 -11.39
C THR A 250 -0.41 13.54 -11.08
N LEU A 251 -1.53 13.07 -11.62
CA LEU A 251 -1.84 11.64 -11.66
C LEU A 251 -1.12 11.00 -12.84
N PHE A 252 -0.36 9.94 -12.60
CA PHE A 252 0.12 9.03 -13.63
C PHE A 252 -0.62 7.71 -13.58
N PHE A 253 -0.88 7.12 -14.74
CA PHE A 253 -1.55 5.83 -14.84
C PHE A 253 -1.20 5.08 -16.11
N ASN A 254 -1.39 3.77 -16.08
CA ASN A 254 -1.28 2.95 -17.28
C ASN A 254 -2.64 2.94 -18.02
N ARG A 255 -2.63 2.92 -19.36
CA ARG A 255 -3.82 2.60 -20.16
C ARG A 255 -3.44 1.58 -21.20
N GLY A 256 -3.78 0.32 -20.92
CA GLY A 256 -3.15 -0.76 -21.67
C GLY A 256 -1.66 -0.74 -21.44
N GLU A 257 -0.90 -0.70 -22.54
CA GLU A 257 0.55 -0.70 -22.52
C GLU A 257 1.15 0.72 -22.42
N ASP A 258 0.32 1.76 -22.40
CA ASP A 258 0.78 3.14 -22.48
C ASP A 258 0.87 3.82 -21.11
N LEU A 259 1.79 4.79 -21.00
CA LEU A 259 1.87 5.73 -19.88
C LEU A 259 1.06 6.99 -20.20
N TRP A 260 0.12 7.32 -19.31
CA TRP A 260 -0.72 8.52 -19.37
C TRP A 260 -0.53 9.36 -18.12
N LYS A 261 -0.93 10.63 -18.21
CA LYS A 261 -1.03 11.53 -17.07
C LYS A 261 -2.31 12.35 -17.10
N SER A 262 -2.69 12.92 -15.95
CA SER A 262 -3.80 13.85 -15.79
C SER A 262 -3.48 14.89 -14.73
N ASP A 263 -3.93 16.13 -14.98
CA ASP A 263 -3.93 17.25 -14.03
C ASP A 263 -5.31 17.46 -13.37
N GLY A 264 -6.22 16.48 -13.50
CA GLY A 264 -7.60 16.61 -13.01
C GLY A 264 -8.56 17.28 -14.00
N THR A 265 -8.14 17.53 -15.23
CA THR A 265 -9.02 18.01 -16.31
C THR A 265 -9.07 17.04 -17.49
N PRO A 266 -10.19 17.01 -18.26
CA PRO A 266 -10.24 16.22 -19.48
C PRO A 266 -9.16 16.62 -20.50
N GLU A 267 -8.87 17.91 -20.64
CA GLU A 267 -7.86 18.44 -21.57
C GLU A 267 -6.43 18.08 -21.16
N GLY A 268 -6.12 18.09 -19.86
CA GLY A 268 -4.82 17.71 -19.32
C GLY A 268 -4.63 16.20 -19.15
N THR A 269 -5.66 15.41 -19.44
CA THR A 269 -5.59 13.94 -19.46
C THR A 269 -5.03 13.44 -20.79
N VAL A 270 -3.71 13.24 -20.85
CA VAL A 270 -2.97 13.04 -22.11
C VAL A 270 -2.00 11.86 -22.06
N LEU A 271 -1.74 11.28 -23.23
CA LEU A 271 -0.72 10.26 -23.44
C LEU A 271 0.67 10.87 -23.21
N VAL A 272 1.47 10.22 -22.36
CA VAL A 272 2.88 10.56 -22.15
C VAL A 272 3.76 9.74 -23.08
N LYS A 273 3.55 8.42 -23.12
CA LYS A 273 4.36 7.49 -23.90
C LYS A 273 3.56 6.28 -24.34
N ASP A 274 3.64 6.00 -25.65
CA ASP A 274 3.20 4.75 -26.26
C ASP A 274 4.34 3.72 -26.16
N PHE A 275 4.04 2.54 -25.62
CA PHE A 275 4.97 1.40 -25.59
C PHE A 275 4.51 0.32 -26.56
N PRO A 276 5.43 -0.32 -27.30
CA PRO A 276 5.06 -1.32 -28.28
C PRO A 276 4.42 -2.55 -27.62
N SER A 277 3.42 -3.12 -28.32
CA SER A 277 2.75 -4.37 -27.90
C SER A 277 3.63 -5.60 -28.03
N ALA A 278 4.56 -5.74 -27.09
CA ALA A 278 5.42 -6.90 -26.92
C ALA A 278 4.83 -7.84 -25.86
N GLY A 279 3.93 -8.74 -26.28
CA GLY A 279 3.60 -9.92 -25.49
C GLY A 279 2.70 -9.73 -24.26
N PHE A 280 1.80 -8.76 -24.25
CA PHE A 280 0.88 -8.47 -23.13
C PHE A 280 1.56 -7.97 -21.84
N SER A 281 2.79 -7.45 -21.92
CA SER A 281 3.46 -6.87 -20.75
C SER A 281 3.06 -5.42 -20.55
N LEU A 282 1.99 -5.18 -19.78
CA LEU A 282 1.61 -3.82 -19.37
C LEU A 282 2.73 -3.18 -18.54
N PRO A 283 2.95 -1.85 -18.65
CA PRO A 283 3.70 -1.12 -17.65
C PRO A 283 3.19 -1.45 -16.26
N SER A 284 4.12 -1.64 -15.33
CA SER A 284 3.79 -2.02 -13.96
C SER A 284 4.72 -1.34 -12.96
N ARG A 285 4.48 -1.55 -11.66
CA ARG A 285 5.34 -1.05 -10.56
C ARG A 285 5.59 0.46 -10.66
N PHE A 286 4.51 1.22 -10.73
CA PHE A 286 4.59 2.68 -10.72
C PHE A 286 4.91 3.15 -9.31
N SER A 287 5.83 4.11 -9.19
CA SER A 287 6.10 4.78 -7.93
C SER A 287 6.60 6.19 -8.16
N ALA A 288 6.11 7.12 -7.34
CA ALA A 288 6.67 8.46 -7.26
C ALA A 288 8.15 8.38 -6.87
N PHE A 289 8.97 9.14 -7.57
CA PHE A 289 10.42 9.17 -7.39
C PHE A 289 10.91 10.61 -7.54
N GLY A 290 10.78 11.38 -6.45
CA GLY A 290 10.88 12.84 -6.49
C GLY A 290 9.75 13.43 -7.33
N ASP A 291 10.11 14.35 -8.23
CA ASP A 291 9.26 15.00 -9.23
C ASP A 291 8.97 14.13 -10.47
N ARG A 292 9.37 12.86 -10.43
CA ARG A 292 9.29 11.92 -11.56
C ARG A 292 8.52 10.67 -11.16
N ILE A 293 8.15 9.90 -12.17
CA ILE A 293 7.65 8.55 -11.97
C ILE A 293 8.67 7.52 -12.43
N ALA A 294 8.87 6.50 -11.61
CA ALA A 294 9.56 5.28 -11.99
C ALA A 294 8.55 4.17 -12.28
N LEU A 295 8.83 3.37 -13.30
CA LEU A 295 7.96 2.29 -13.75
C LEU A 295 8.77 1.17 -14.40
N VAL A 296 8.16 0.00 -14.54
CA VAL A 296 8.72 -1.16 -15.25
C VAL A 296 8.00 -1.31 -16.58
N ALA A 297 8.73 -1.27 -17.69
CA ALA A 297 8.18 -1.33 -19.05
C ALA A 297 9.17 -1.96 -20.05
N SER A 298 8.65 -2.41 -21.20
CA SER A 298 9.44 -2.94 -22.32
C SER A 298 9.33 -2.02 -23.54
N ASN A 299 10.40 -1.94 -24.34
CA ASN A 299 10.38 -1.24 -25.63
C ASN A 299 10.40 -2.19 -26.83
N GLY A 300 10.12 -3.48 -26.62
CA GLY A 300 10.09 -4.51 -27.67
C GLY A 300 11.45 -4.95 -28.21
N GLU A 301 12.52 -4.18 -27.97
CA GLU A 301 13.92 -4.60 -28.17
C GLU A 301 14.50 -5.20 -26.88
N HIS A 302 14.21 -4.57 -25.75
CA HIS A 302 14.59 -4.98 -24.41
C HIS A 302 13.36 -5.49 -23.67
N GLY A 303 13.55 -6.43 -22.74
CA GLY A 303 12.50 -6.92 -21.87
C GLY A 303 11.96 -5.84 -20.92
N ALA A 304 11.18 -6.26 -19.93
CA ALA A 304 10.65 -5.34 -18.93
C ALA A 304 11.78 -4.87 -17.99
N GLU A 305 12.15 -3.60 -18.12
CA GLU A 305 13.28 -2.95 -17.44
C GLU A 305 12.84 -1.73 -16.64
N LEU A 306 13.76 -1.09 -15.91
CA LEU A 306 13.50 0.14 -15.18
C LEU A 306 13.42 1.34 -16.13
N TRP A 307 12.33 2.09 -16.06
CA TRP A 307 12.12 3.35 -16.77
C TRP A 307 11.83 4.48 -15.79
N ILE A 308 12.15 5.70 -16.24
CA ILE A 308 11.77 6.94 -15.55
C ILE A 308 11.10 7.88 -16.55
N SER A 309 10.14 8.65 -16.06
CA SER A 309 9.46 9.71 -16.80
C SER A 309 9.32 10.97 -15.96
N ASP A 310 9.50 12.12 -16.61
CA ASP A 310 9.18 13.47 -16.10
C ASP A 310 7.78 13.94 -16.55
N GLY A 311 6.94 13.02 -17.04
CA GLY A 311 5.64 13.36 -17.61
C GLY A 311 5.67 13.87 -19.04
N THR A 312 6.82 13.77 -19.73
CA THR A 312 6.94 14.04 -21.17
C THR A 312 7.41 12.82 -21.96
N ALA A 313 7.06 12.74 -23.24
CA ALA A 313 7.52 11.66 -24.12
C ALA A 313 9.05 11.60 -24.28
N GLN A 314 9.74 12.74 -24.16
CA GLN A 314 11.19 12.89 -24.30
C GLN A 314 11.93 12.50 -23.02
N GLY A 315 11.40 12.88 -21.86
CA GLY A 315 11.96 12.48 -20.57
C GLY A 315 11.58 11.06 -20.14
N THR A 316 10.68 10.40 -20.86
CA THR A 316 10.36 8.98 -20.66
C THR A 316 11.39 8.07 -21.34
N ARG A 317 12.27 7.46 -20.54
CA ARG A 317 13.39 6.63 -21.02
C ARG A 317 13.70 5.44 -20.11
N MET A 318 14.24 4.39 -20.71
CA MET A 318 14.85 3.29 -19.97
C MET A 318 16.07 3.83 -19.22
N VAL A 319 16.23 3.43 -17.97
CA VAL A 319 17.36 3.85 -17.14
C VAL A 319 18.58 3.01 -17.45
N LYS A 320 18.40 1.69 -17.57
CA LYS A 320 19.45 0.72 -17.83
C LYS A 320 18.83 -0.59 -18.32
N ASP A 321 19.51 -1.26 -19.26
CA ASP A 321 19.24 -2.66 -19.61
C ASP A 321 19.90 -3.55 -18.54
N ILE A 322 19.15 -3.88 -17.48
CA ILE A 322 19.74 -4.59 -16.33
C ILE A 322 20.01 -6.04 -16.69
N ALA A 323 19.08 -6.71 -17.39
CA ALA A 323 19.27 -8.05 -17.94
C ALA A 323 19.58 -7.94 -19.44
N PRO A 324 20.86 -8.07 -19.86
CA PRO A 324 21.24 -7.75 -21.23
C PRO A 324 20.46 -8.49 -22.31
N GLY A 325 19.88 -7.76 -23.26
CA GLY A 325 19.21 -8.30 -24.44
C GLY A 325 17.68 -8.21 -24.37
N GLY A 326 17.00 -9.21 -24.93
CA GLY A 326 15.52 -9.20 -25.05
C GLY A 326 14.78 -9.76 -23.84
N GLU A 327 15.49 -10.31 -22.86
CA GLU A 327 14.92 -10.77 -21.60
C GLU A 327 14.71 -9.58 -20.65
N GLY A 328 13.76 -9.68 -19.72
CA GLY A 328 13.56 -8.64 -18.70
C GLY A 328 14.23 -9.01 -17.39
N SER A 329 14.72 -8.00 -16.65
CA SER A 329 15.36 -8.17 -15.35
C SER A 329 14.42 -8.61 -14.21
N GLY A 330 13.13 -8.75 -14.50
CA GLY A 330 12.16 -9.31 -13.58
C GLY A 330 12.01 -8.48 -12.31
N ILE A 331 12.01 -7.14 -12.47
CA ILE A 331 11.93 -6.19 -11.35
C ILE A 331 10.73 -6.53 -10.43
N GLY A 332 11.04 -6.78 -9.17
CA GLY A 332 10.12 -7.25 -8.15
C GLY A 332 9.62 -6.12 -7.24
N ASP A 333 10.05 -6.16 -5.98
CA ASP A 333 9.74 -5.13 -5.00
C ASP A 333 10.28 -3.77 -5.46
N PHE A 334 9.62 -2.69 -5.05
CA PHE A 334 9.86 -1.35 -5.55
C PHE A 334 9.58 -0.36 -4.42
N THR A 335 10.58 0.41 -3.98
CA THR A 335 10.46 1.30 -2.82
C THR A 335 11.45 2.44 -2.93
N VAL A 336 11.02 3.66 -2.60
CA VAL A 336 11.89 4.83 -2.51
C VAL A 336 12.30 5.06 -1.07
N VAL A 337 13.59 5.32 -0.84
CA VAL A 337 14.13 5.81 0.43
C VAL A 337 15.00 7.02 0.09
N ASP A 338 14.65 8.16 0.66
CA ASP A 338 15.22 9.47 0.31
C ASP A 338 15.10 9.76 -1.20
N GLU A 339 16.22 10.01 -1.89
CA GLU A 339 16.29 10.26 -3.34
C GLU A 339 16.68 9.01 -4.14
N LEU A 340 16.60 7.82 -3.54
CA LEU A 340 17.02 6.57 -4.17
C LEU A 340 15.87 5.59 -4.29
N LEU A 341 15.74 5.03 -5.49
CA LEU A 341 14.84 3.92 -5.76
C LEU A 341 15.56 2.60 -5.47
N PHE A 342 14.97 1.77 -4.61
CA PHE A 342 15.40 0.41 -4.30
C PHE A 342 14.43 -0.61 -4.86
N PHE A 343 14.98 -1.67 -5.45
CA PHE A 343 14.18 -2.71 -6.07
C PHE A 343 14.93 -4.04 -6.15
N THR A 344 14.22 -5.13 -6.37
CA THR A 344 14.83 -6.44 -6.61
C THR A 344 14.85 -6.77 -8.09
N ALA A 345 15.97 -7.24 -8.63
CA ALA A 345 16.10 -7.56 -10.06
C ALA A 345 17.20 -8.61 -10.29
N ASP A 346 17.15 -9.28 -11.44
CA ASP A 346 18.12 -10.27 -11.90
C ASP A 346 18.80 -9.75 -13.17
N ASP A 347 20.14 -9.70 -13.18
CA ASP A 347 20.93 -9.30 -14.36
C ASP A 347 21.29 -10.47 -15.28
N GLY A 348 20.78 -11.67 -14.97
CA GLY A 348 21.09 -12.91 -15.68
C GLY A 348 22.46 -13.51 -15.33
N ILE A 349 23.21 -12.90 -14.40
CA ILE A 349 24.56 -13.33 -14.01
C ILE A 349 24.61 -13.69 -12.52
N HIS A 350 24.12 -12.81 -11.66
CA HIS A 350 24.22 -12.92 -10.20
C HIS A 350 22.95 -13.48 -9.55
N GLY A 351 21.90 -13.72 -10.34
CA GLY A 351 20.57 -14.04 -9.84
C GLY A 351 19.89 -12.79 -9.26
N ARG A 352 18.72 -12.99 -8.63
CA ARG A 352 17.96 -11.89 -8.02
C ARG A 352 18.73 -11.23 -6.86
N GLY A 353 19.08 -9.96 -7.04
CA GLY A 353 19.76 -9.10 -6.08
C GLY A 353 18.96 -7.86 -5.71
N LEU A 354 19.47 -7.10 -4.74
CA LEU A 354 18.94 -5.79 -4.34
C LEU A 354 19.68 -4.72 -5.13
N TRP A 355 18.92 -3.90 -5.84
CA TRP A 355 19.40 -2.82 -6.69
C TRP A 355 19.01 -1.47 -6.11
N MET A 356 19.81 -0.46 -6.48
CA MET A 356 19.53 0.94 -6.19
C MET A 356 19.67 1.77 -7.47
N SER A 357 18.92 2.87 -7.58
CA SER A 357 19.00 3.82 -8.69
C SER A 357 18.73 5.26 -8.23
N ASP A 358 19.51 6.21 -8.74
CA ASP A 358 19.23 7.66 -8.69
C ASP A 358 18.46 8.14 -9.94
N GLY A 359 18.09 7.20 -10.81
CA GLY A 359 17.46 7.42 -12.10
C GLY A 359 18.39 7.65 -13.27
N THR A 360 19.70 7.51 -13.06
CA THR A 360 20.71 7.49 -14.12
C THR A 360 21.24 6.07 -14.32
N GLU A 361 21.75 5.78 -15.52
CA GLU A 361 22.37 4.48 -15.80
C GLU A 361 23.57 4.21 -14.87
N ALA A 362 24.39 5.24 -14.61
CA ALA A 362 25.58 5.14 -13.76
C ALA A 362 25.25 4.91 -12.28
N GLY A 363 24.17 5.52 -11.78
CA GLY A 363 23.67 5.31 -10.42
C GLY A 363 22.88 4.02 -10.25
N THR A 364 22.56 3.29 -11.32
CA THR A 364 21.78 2.05 -11.29
C THR A 364 22.69 0.82 -11.17
N ARG A 365 22.76 0.23 -9.97
CA ARG A 365 23.68 -0.87 -9.63
C ARG A 365 23.20 -1.72 -8.45
N MET A 366 23.78 -2.90 -8.28
CA MET A 366 23.51 -3.74 -7.10
C MET A 366 24.05 -3.08 -5.82
N VAL A 367 23.35 -3.27 -4.71
CA VAL A 367 23.79 -2.82 -3.38
C VAL A 367 25.05 -3.57 -2.92
N THR A 368 25.19 -4.84 -3.31
CA THR A 368 26.38 -5.66 -3.03
C THR A 368 27.64 -5.11 -3.72
N ASP A 369 27.53 -4.52 -4.90
CA ASP A 369 28.66 -3.84 -5.57
C ASP A 369 29.16 -2.62 -4.79
N ARG A 370 28.26 -1.98 -4.02
CA ARG A 370 28.58 -0.82 -3.18
C ARG A 370 29.15 -1.26 -1.82
N SER A 371 28.46 -2.18 -1.16
CA SER A 371 28.77 -2.63 0.21
C SER A 371 29.91 -3.65 0.27
N HIS A 372 30.15 -4.39 -0.82
CA HIS A 372 31.03 -5.56 -0.89
C HIS A 372 30.58 -6.72 0.02
N ASP A 373 29.35 -6.68 0.54
CA ASP A 373 28.79 -7.74 1.36
C ASP A 373 28.01 -8.73 0.50
N THR A 374 28.48 -9.97 0.44
CA THR A 374 27.83 -11.07 -0.29
C THR A 374 27.35 -12.17 0.66
N THR A 375 27.23 -11.87 1.95
CA THR A 375 26.84 -12.86 2.97
C THR A 375 25.34 -13.11 3.03
N TRP A 376 24.55 -12.27 2.36
CA TRP A 376 23.10 -12.39 2.23
C TRP A 376 22.69 -12.44 0.75
N THR A 377 21.57 -13.10 0.46
CA THR A 377 21.07 -13.32 -0.91
C THR A 377 19.53 -13.31 -0.93
N GLN A 378 18.93 -13.31 -2.13
CA GLN A 378 17.47 -13.41 -2.32
C GLN A 378 16.68 -12.34 -1.53
N PRO A 379 17.00 -11.04 -1.68
CA PRO A 379 16.26 -9.98 -1.02
C PRO A 379 14.81 -9.95 -1.49
N THR A 380 13.90 -9.68 -0.56
CA THR A 380 12.45 -9.59 -0.76
C THR A 380 11.81 -8.73 0.33
N ASN A 381 10.55 -8.35 0.15
CA ASN A 381 9.76 -7.58 1.10
C ASN A 381 10.40 -6.23 1.48
N LEU A 382 10.83 -5.47 0.48
CA LEU A 382 11.41 -4.14 0.69
C LEU A 382 10.39 -3.19 1.34
N ARG A 383 10.78 -2.51 2.42
CA ARG A 383 9.96 -1.54 3.16
C ARG A 383 10.77 -0.35 3.63
N ALA A 384 10.35 0.86 3.26
CA ALA A 384 10.91 2.09 3.78
C ALA A 384 10.33 2.40 5.16
N VAL A 385 11.18 2.76 6.12
CA VAL A 385 10.77 3.35 7.40
C VAL A 385 11.76 4.44 7.76
N GLY A 386 11.32 5.69 7.69
CA GLY A 386 12.22 6.85 7.78
C GLY A 386 13.27 6.83 6.67
N ASP A 387 14.53 7.03 7.05
CA ASP A 387 15.72 7.03 6.17
C ASP A 387 16.28 5.63 5.86
N SER A 388 15.54 4.59 6.19
CA SER A 388 16.06 3.23 6.24
C SER A 388 15.23 2.29 5.40
N LEU A 389 15.90 1.42 4.66
CA LEU A 389 15.27 0.31 3.96
C LEU A 389 15.36 -0.96 4.83
N TYR A 390 14.22 -1.58 5.09
CA TYR A 390 14.11 -2.89 5.73
C TYR A 390 13.74 -3.93 4.69
N PHE A 391 14.32 -5.12 4.80
CA PHE A 391 14.05 -6.20 3.85
C PHE A 391 14.32 -7.57 4.46
N SER A 392 13.69 -8.59 3.90
CA SER A 392 14.01 -9.99 4.18
C SER A 392 15.06 -10.48 3.19
N ALA A 393 16.01 -11.29 3.65
CA ALA A 393 16.97 -11.98 2.79
C ALA A 393 17.43 -13.31 3.43
N THR A 394 17.98 -14.21 2.63
CA THR A 394 18.64 -15.43 3.09
C THR A 394 20.02 -15.09 3.62
N ASP A 395 20.30 -15.39 4.90
CA ASP A 395 21.57 -15.11 5.57
C ASP A 395 22.67 -16.16 5.30
N ALA A 396 23.84 -15.95 5.91
CA ALA A 396 24.99 -16.83 5.77
C ALA A 396 24.74 -18.27 6.23
N ASN A 397 23.73 -18.50 7.08
CA ASN A 397 23.32 -19.82 7.58
C ASN A 397 22.16 -20.42 6.77
N GLN A 398 21.80 -19.83 5.63
CA GLN A 398 20.68 -20.24 4.78
C GLN A 398 19.30 -20.08 5.45
N ALA A 399 19.17 -19.15 6.40
CA ALA A 399 17.90 -18.82 7.04
C ALA A 399 17.37 -17.47 6.53
N VAL A 400 16.05 -17.34 6.42
CA VAL A 400 15.41 -16.04 6.14
C VAL A 400 15.50 -15.16 7.37
N ALA A 401 16.07 -13.97 7.18
CA ALA A 401 16.41 -13.02 8.23
C ALA A 401 15.96 -11.60 7.85
N LEU A 402 15.84 -10.72 8.87
CA LEU A 402 15.54 -9.31 8.69
C LEU A 402 16.84 -8.50 8.58
N PHE A 403 16.92 -7.65 7.57
CA PHE A 403 18.03 -6.74 7.33
C PHE A 403 17.55 -5.29 7.29
N ARG A 404 18.47 -4.38 7.61
CA ARG A 404 18.33 -2.93 7.44
C ARG A 404 19.48 -2.42 6.59
N LEU A 405 19.17 -1.59 5.61
CA LEU A 405 20.12 -0.80 4.83
C LEU A 405 19.95 0.67 5.22
N ASP A 406 21.06 1.28 5.66
CA ASP A 406 21.21 2.72 5.82
C ASP A 406 21.54 3.33 4.44
N SER A 407 20.60 4.07 3.85
CA SER A 407 20.66 4.56 2.45
C SER A 407 21.90 5.42 2.19
N ASP A 408 22.23 6.30 3.14
CA ASP A 408 23.36 7.22 3.11
C ASP A 408 24.70 6.47 3.13
N ARG A 409 24.85 5.52 4.05
CA ARG A 409 26.12 4.81 4.25
C ARG A 409 26.29 3.64 3.30
N GLY A 410 25.20 3.08 2.78
CA GLY A 410 25.21 1.82 2.04
C GLY A 410 25.53 0.61 2.93
N GLU A 411 25.40 0.76 4.25
CA GLU A 411 25.71 -0.28 5.24
C GLU A 411 24.48 -1.16 5.45
N VAL A 412 24.67 -2.47 5.26
CA VAL A 412 23.64 -3.48 5.52
C VAL A 412 23.91 -4.14 6.86
N THR A 413 22.89 -4.19 7.72
CA THR A 413 22.94 -4.81 9.05
C THR A 413 21.88 -5.90 9.13
N GLN A 414 22.28 -7.13 9.48
CA GLN A 414 21.34 -8.18 9.86
C GLN A 414 20.79 -7.85 11.26
N LEU A 415 19.49 -7.57 11.35
CA LEU A 415 18.83 -7.23 12.61
C LEU A 415 18.41 -8.47 13.39
N ALA A 416 18.04 -9.53 12.68
CA ALA A 416 17.49 -10.74 13.30
C ALA A 416 17.76 -11.98 12.46
N SER A 417 17.94 -13.13 13.12
CA SER A 417 17.85 -14.46 12.50
C SER A 417 16.45 -15.08 12.62
N THR A 418 15.49 -14.32 13.14
CA THR A 418 14.07 -14.66 13.20
C THR A 418 13.43 -14.48 11.84
N GLN A 419 12.39 -15.25 11.50
CA GLN A 419 11.66 -15.04 10.25
C GLN A 419 10.71 -13.84 10.42
N PRO A 420 10.96 -12.71 9.73
CA PRO A 420 10.11 -11.54 9.82
C PRO A 420 8.93 -11.74 8.86
N ILE A 421 7.90 -12.45 9.31
CA ILE A 421 6.74 -12.75 8.47
C ILE A 421 5.47 -12.33 9.19
N SER A 422 4.67 -11.48 8.53
CA SER A 422 3.24 -11.45 8.84
C SER A 422 2.61 -12.68 8.20
N LEU A 423 2.15 -13.63 9.01
CA LEU A 423 1.52 -14.86 8.52
C LEU A 423 0.22 -14.60 7.74
N LEU A 424 -0.48 -13.51 8.05
CA LEU A 424 -1.72 -13.10 7.37
C LEU A 424 -1.48 -12.64 5.94
N TYR A 425 -0.39 -11.91 5.70
CA TYR A 425 -0.15 -11.24 4.42
C TYR A 425 1.04 -11.78 3.65
N GLY A 426 1.84 -12.67 4.24
CA GLY A 426 3.05 -13.21 3.62
C GLY A 426 4.10 -12.15 3.28
N THR A 427 3.99 -10.95 3.86
CA THR A 427 4.85 -9.79 3.58
C THR A 427 5.41 -9.21 4.87
N LEU A 428 6.52 -8.47 4.77
CA LEU A 428 7.03 -7.66 5.88
C LEU A 428 6.08 -6.49 6.12
N GLN A 429 5.51 -6.42 7.32
CA GLN A 429 4.84 -5.22 7.82
C GLN A 429 5.69 -4.65 8.97
N ILE A 430 6.09 -3.39 8.80
CA ILE A 430 6.96 -2.68 9.74
C ILE A 430 6.57 -1.20 9.74
N ALA A 431 6.57 -0.58 10.91
CA ALA A 431 6.31 0.86 11.06
C ALA A 431 7.31 1.48 12.04
N GLY A 432 7.64 2.74 11.81
CA GLY A 432 8.46 3.55 12.72
C GLY A 432 7.67 3.97 13.95
N VAL A 433 8.37 4.16 15.07
CA VAL A 433 7.79 4.56 16.37
C VAL A 433 8.12 6.01 16.71
#